data_AF-A0A966WA49-F1
#
_entry.id   AF-A0A966WA49-F1
#
_cell.length_a   1.000
_cell.length_b   1.000
_cell.length_c   1.000
_cell.angle_alpha   90.00
_cell.angle_beta   90.00
_cell.angle_gamma   90.00
#
_symmetry.space_group_name_H-M   'P 1'
#
loop_
_entity.id
_entity.type
_entity.pdbx_description
1 polymer ?
#
loop_
_entity_poly.entity_id
_entity_poly.type
_entity_poly.pdbx_seq_one_letter_code
_entity_poly.pdbx_strand_id
1 'polypeptide(L)'
;TGKPKGVVHTTAGYNLWAHLTFQWIFDIREDDIHWCTADVGWITGHSYIVYGPLSNGATTVMYEGAPRPGKPGAFWELIQKLRCTIFYTAPTAIRAFMKSGREVPDQYDMGSLRILGTVGEPINPEAWMWYRDVIGGNRCPIVDTWWQTETGGVMISPLPGATPTKPGSATLPLPGIQADIVDHDGHSQPADQGGYLAIRRPWPGMMRTVHGDPERFRKSYWEEIRPADGSHLYFAGDGARRDADGYFWVMGRVDDVINVSGHRLGTMEIESALVSHPAVAEAAVVGRPDDLKGEGIVAFVTLEAGRLGDDALVADLRGHVAKEIGPIARPDLIKFTDALPKTRSGKIMRRILRALAAGQEVSGDTSTLEDRSVLDALRV
;
A
#
# COMPACT_ATOMS: atom_id res chain seq x y z
N THR A 1 -18.84 -1.90 -9.44
CA THR A 1 -18.40 -1.88 -8.03
C THR A 1 -19.34 -2.78 -7.25
N GLY A 2 -18.82 -3.77 -6.51
CA GLY A 2 -19.67 -4.66 -5.70
C GLY A 2 -20.18 -3.95 -4.43
N LYS A 3 -21.28 -4.44 -3.84
CA LYS A 3 -21.77 -3.97 -2.54
C LYS A 3 -20.67 -4.12 -1.46
N PRO A 4 -20.57 -3.19 -0.49
CA PRO A 4 -19.68 -3.33 0.67
C PRO A 4 -19.80 -4.71 1.34
N LYS A 5 -18.68 -5.23 1.85
CA LYS A 5 -18.60 -6.54 2.52
C LYS A 5 -18.59 -6.33 4.03
N GLY A 6 -19.52 -6.93 4.77
CA GLY A 6 -19.44 -6.98 6.23
C GLY A 6 -18.49 -8.07 6.69
N VAL A 7 -17.18 -7.80 6.74
CA VAL A 7 -16.18 -8.79 7.20
C VAL A 7 -16.42 -9.11 8.69
N VAL A 8 -16.49 -10.41 9.03
CA VAL A 8 -16.77 -10.86 10.40
C VAL A 8 -15.51 -11.45 11.04
N HIS A 9 -15.12 -10.90 12.18
CA HIS A 9 -14.11 -11.44 13.09
C HIS A 9 -14.76 -12.07 14.32
N THR A 10 -14.12 -13.08 14.91
CA THR A 10 -14.53 -13.68 16.19
C THR A 10 -13.56 -13.29 17.29
N THR A 11 -13.97 -13.46 18.55
CA THR A 11 -13.30 -12.83 19.71
C THR A 11 -11.87 -13.30 19.97
N ALA A 12 -11.69 -14.59 20.29
CA ALA A 12 -10.42 -15.07 20.85
C ALA A 12 -9.26 -15.02 19.85
N GLY A 13 -9.47 -15.55 18.65
CA GLY A 13 -8.44 -15.59 17.61
C GLY A 13 -8.03 -14.21 17.11
N TYR A 14 -9.01 -13.31 16.93
CA TYR A 14 -8.75 -11.92 16.54
C TYR A 14 -7.93 -11.19 17.62
N ASN A 15 -8.38 -11.22 18.88
CA ASN A 15 -7.70 -10.51 19.95
C ASN A 15 -6.30 -11.07 20.22
N LEU A 16 -6.13 -12.41 20.18
CA LEU A 16 -4.81 -13.03 20.30
C LEU A 16 -3.87 -12.57 19.19
N TRP A 17 -4.35 -12.51 17.94
CA TRP A 17 -3.52 -12.08 16.82
C TRP A 17 -3.15 -10.59 16.90
N ALA A 18 -4.11 -9.73 17.22
CA ALA A 18 -3.85 -8.30 17.44
C ALA A 18 -2.85 -8.08 18.59
N HIS A 19 -2.99 -8.82 19.69
CA HIS A 19 -2.09 -8.77 20.84
C HIS A 19 -0.64 -9.15 20.45
N LEU A 20 -0.45 -10.33 19.87
CA LEU A 20 0.88 -10.84 19.50
C LEU A 20 1.56 -9.98 18.45
N THR A 21 0.83 -9.63 17.39
CA THR A 21 1.42 -8.82 16.31
C THR A 21 1.79 -7.42 16.80
N PHE A 22 0.96 -6.78 17.62
CA PHE A 22 1.31 -5.49 18.24
C PHE A 22 2.59 -5.60 19.08
N GLN A 23 2.68 -6.64 19.93
CA GLN A 23 3.85 -6.87 20.77
C GLN A 23 5.13 -7.04 19.93
N TRP A 24 5.07 -7.85 18.88
CA TRP A 24 6.24 -8.21 18.07
C TRP A 24 6.70 -7.08 17.14
N ILE A 25 5.79 -6.46 16.39
CA ILE A 25 6.18 -5.48 15.36
C ILE A 25 6.57 -4.14 15.97
N PHE A 26 6.07 -3.81 17.16
CA PHE A 26 6.42 -2.56 17.84
C PHE A 26 7.39 -2.74 19.01
N ASP A 27 7.87 -3.97 19.25
CA ASP A 27 8.77 -4.29 20.38
C ASP A 27 8.33 -3.55 21.64
N ILE A 28 7.04 -3.68 21.99
CA ILE A 28 6.40 -2.81 23.00
C ILE A 28 7.01 -3.03 24.38
N ARG A 29 7.23 -1.94 25.10
CA ARG A 29 7.80 -1.82 26.45
C ARG A 29 6.80 -1.14 27.38
N GLU A 30 7.00 -1.29 28.68
CA GLU A 30 6.08 -0.78 29.71
C GLU A 30 5.89 0.74 29.66
N ASP A 31 6.93 1.48 29.28
CA ASP A 31 6.95 2.95 29.21
C ASP A 31 6.65 3.51 27.81
N ASP A 32 6.35 2.64 26.83
CA ASP A 32 6.05 3.11 25.49
C ASP A 32 4.69 3.81 25.40
N ILE A 33 4.72 4.92 24.68
CA ILE A 33 3.54 5.63 24.20
C ILE A 33 3.42 5.38 22.70
N HIS A 34 2.43 4.59 22.33
CA HIS A 34 2.14 4.20 20.96
C HIS A 34 1.10 5.14 20.34
N TRP A 35 1.42 5.69 19.18
CA TRP A 35 0.47 6.48 18.40
C TRP A 35 0.28 5.92 17.00
N CYS A 36 -0.93 5.41 16.73
CA CYS A 36 -1.42 5.08 15.41
C CYS A 36 -2.35 6.18 14.90
N THR A 37 -2.10 6.70 13.70
CA THR A 37 -2.85 7.83 13.15
C THR A 37 -4.07 7.40 12.33
N ALA A 38 -4.41 6.11 12.30
CA ALA A 38 -5.57 5.63 11.59
C ALA A 38 -6.87 6.13 12.25
N ASP A 39 -7.96 6.15 11.50
CA ASP A 39 -9.30 6.33 12.08
C ASP A 39 -9.84 5.00 12.62
N VAL A 40 -10.61 5.07 13.71
CA VAL A 40 -11.23 3.89 14.36
C VAL A 40 -12.22 3.16 13.45
N GLY A 41 -12.75 3.81 12.41
CA GLY A 41 -13.60 3.20 11.39
C GLY A 41 -12.87 2.22 10.46
N TRP A 42 -11.53 2.17 10.48
CA TRP A 42 -10.74 1.20 9.72
C TRP A 42 -10.22 0.07 10.60
N ILE A 43 -9.88 -1.07 9.99
CA ILE A 43 -9.34 -2.22 10.71
C ILE A 43 -8.05 -1.87 11.48
N THR A 44 -7.21 -0.98 10.96
CA THR A 44 -6.01 -0.48 11.65
C THR A 44 -6.36 0.20 12.97
N GLY A 45 -7.45 0.97 13.02
CA GLY A 45 -7.92 1.57 14.27
C GLY A 45 -8.44 0.51 15.25
N HIS A 46 -9.16 -0.51 14.77
CA HIS A 46 -9.61 -1.61 15.62
C HIS A 46 -8.40 -2.34 16.23
N SER A 47 -7.52 -2.88 15.40
CA SER A 47 -6.44 -3.77 15.84
C SER A 47 -5.28 -3.02 16.50
N TYR A 48 -4.96 -1.80 16.05
CA TYR A 48 -3.75 -1.09 16.45
C TYR A 48 -3.97 0.26 17.11
N ILE A 49 -5.20 0.74 17.30
CA ILE A 49 -5.48 1.81 18.29
C ILE A 49 -6.07 1.21 19.56
N VAL A 50 -6.97 0.23 19.42
CA VAL A 50 -7.75 -0.31 20.54
C VAL A 50 -7.24 -1.68 20.98
N TYR A 51 -7.52 -2.77 20.24
CA TYR A 51 -7.41 -4.13 20.78
C TYR A 51 -5.97 -4.58 21.05
N GLY A 52 -5.06 -4.43 20.10
CA GLY A 52 -3.64 -4.79 20.25
C GLY A 52 -2.97 -4.02 21.39
N PRO A 53 -2.99 -2.68 21.39
CA PRO A 53 -2.37 -1.89 22.46
C PRO A 53 -2.97 -2.18 23.84
N LEU A 54 -4.30 -2.12 23.97
CA LEU A 54 -4.95 -2.25 25.29
C LEU A 54 -4.83 -3.66 25.85
N SER A 55 -4.84 -4.70 25.01
CA SER A 55 -4.59 -6.07 25.47
C SER A 55 -3.15 -6.30 25.92
N ASN A 56 -2.19 -5.49 25.44
CA ASN A 56 -0.80 -5.47 25.91
C ASN A 56 -0.58 -4.55 27.11
N GLY A 57 -1.62 -3.86 27.61
CA GLY A 57 -1.48 -2.87 28.68
C GLY A 57 -0.72 -1.60 28.27
N ALA A 58 -0.57 -1.35 26.97
CA ALA A 58 0.19 -0.22 26.45
C ALA A 58 -0.60 1.10 26.50
N THR A 59 0.11 2.22 26.55
CA THR A 59 -0.49 3.55 26.37
C THR A 59 -0.70 3.82 24.89
N THR A 60 -1.95 4.05 24.48
CA THR A 60 -2.32 4.32 23.08
C THR A 60 -2.89 5.74 22.93
N VAL A 61 -2.46 6.45 21.89
CA VAL A 61 -2.93 7.81 21.59
C VAL A 61 -4.04 7.76 20.54
N MET A 62 -5.19 8.32 20.85
CA MET A 62 -6.28 8.57 19.90
C MET A 62 -6.32 10.07 19.59
N TYR A 63 -6.25 10.41 18.31
CA TYR A 63 -6.21 11.80 17.84
C TYR A 63 -7.42 12.07 16.94
N GLU A 64 -8.26 13.04 17.35
CA GLU A 64 -9.46 13.44 16.60
C GLU A 64 -9.14 14.29 15.36
N GLY A 65 -8.02 15.01 15.39
CA GLY A 65 -7.68 15.97 14.34
C GLY A 65 -7.07 15.34 13.08
N ALA A 66 -6.66 16.22 12.17
CA ALA A 66 -5.85 15.89 11.00
C ALA A 66 -4.79 17.00 10.77
N PRO A 67 -3.70 16.72 10.04
CA PRO A 67 -2.80 17.77 9.56
C PRO A 67 -3.61 18.75 8.71
N ARG A 68 -3.51 20.04 9.02
CA ARG A 68 -4.26 21.11 8.33
C ARG A 68 -3.29 22.21 7.90
N PRO A 69 -3.56 22.93 6.79
CA PRO A 69 -2.68 23.99 6.31
C PRO A 69 -2.36 25.06 7.37
N GLY A 70 -3.32 25.37 8.26
CA GLY A 70 -3.10 26.34 9.35
C GLY A 70 -2.26 25.83 10.53
N LYS A 71 -1.94 24.53 10.58
CA LYS A 71 -1.08 23.93 11.62
C LYS A 71 -0.37 22.67 11.06
N PRO A 72 0.58 22.84 10.13
CA PRO A 72 1.21 21.71 9.44
C PRO A 72 2.04 20.82 10.38
N GLY A 73 2.53 21.37 11.49
CA GLY A 73 3.28 20.64 12.52
C GLY A 73 2.43 19.98 13.61
N ALA A 74 1.11 19.89 13.46
CA ALA A 74 0.21 19.39 14.51
C ALA A 74 0.58 17.98 15.01
N PHE A 75 1.09 17.12 14.13
CA PHE A 75 1.49 15.76 14.50
C PHE A 75 2.79 15.77 15.30
N TRP A 76 3.78 16.55 14.85
CA TRP A 76 5.10 16.65 15.48
C TRP A 76 5.00 17.29 16.86
N GLU A 77 4.15 18.32 17.00
CA GLU A 77 3.81 18.91 18.30
C GLU A 77 3.22 17.87 19.26
N LEU A 78 2.35 16.98 18.77
CA LEU A 78 1.75 15.94 19.59
C LEU A 78 2.79 14.91 20.03
N ILE A 79 3.67 14.48 19.12
CA ILE A 79 4.79 13.59 19.42
C ILE A 79 5.69 14.20 20.49
N GLN A 80 6.10 15.46 20.33
CA GLN A 80 6.94 16.16 21.30
C GLN A 80 6.23 16.29 22.66
N LYS A 81 4.96 16.72 22.67
CA LYS A 81 4.19 16.97 23.88
C LYS A 81 3.92 15.69 24.68
N LEU A 82 3.53 14.62 23.99
CA LEU A 82 3.21 13.33 24.62
C LEU A 82 4.43 12.44 24.77
N ARG A 83 5.58 12.82 24.19
CA ARG A 83 6.78 12.00 24.10
C ARG A 83 6.50 10.63 23.50
N CYS A 84 5.75 10.60 22.39
CA CYS A 84 5.44 9.35 21.69
C CYS A 84 6.74 8.60 21.37
N THR A 85 6.72 7.29 21.58
CA THR A 85 7.87 6.38 21.37
C THR A 85 7.72 5.57 20.10
N ILE A 86 6.47 5.32 19.68
CA ILE A 86 6.14 4.60 18.46
C ILE A 86 5.17 5.46 17.65
N PHE A 87 5.48 5.67 16.37
CA PHE A 87 4.63 6.41 15.45
C PHE A 87 4.25 5.55 14.24
N TYR A 88 2.96 5.27 14.08
CA TYR A 88 2.42 4.36 13.06
C TYR A 88 1.41 5.09 12.17
N THR A 89 1.74 5.26 10.90
CA THR A 89 0.93 6.07 9.97
C THR A 89 0.86 5.48 8.56
N ALA A 90 0.13 6.10 7.65
CA ALA A 90 -0.01 5.63 6.27
C ALA A 90 1.00 6.32 5.33
N PRO A 91 1.44 5.67 4.24
CA PRO A 91 2.29 6.30 3.22
C PRO A 91 1.72 7.59 2.64
N THR A 92 0.38 7.68 2.51
CA THR A 92 -0.29 8.90 2.06
C THR A 92 0.01 10.10 2.97
N ALA A 93 0.03 9.90 4.29
CA ALA A 93 0.40 10.96 5.23
C ALA A 93 1.90 11.29 5.12
N ILE A 94 2.76 10.27 5.02
CA ILE A 94 4.21 10.45 4.85
C ILE A 94 4.53 11.30 3.60
N ARG A 95 3.90 11.00 2.46
CA ARG A 95 4.06 11.79 1.22
C ARG A 95 3.58 13.24 1.39
N ALA A 96 2.48 13.46 2.11
CA ALA A 96 1.99 14.80 2.40
C ALA A 96 2.98 15.60 3.27
N PHE A 97 3.60 14.95 4.25
CA PHE A 97 4.65 15.56 5.08
C PHE A 97 5.91 15.86 4.28
N MET A 98 6.35 14.93 3.44
CA MET A 98 7.49 15.11 2.54
C MET A 98 7.27 16.32 1.62
N LYS A 99 6.08 16.45 1.02
CA LYS A 99 5.70 17.60 0.18
C LYS A 99 5.67 18.92 0.95
N SER A 100 5.37 18.88 2.25
CA SER A 100 5.33 20.09 3.10
C SER A 100 6.71 20.62 3.50
N GLY A 101 7.78 19.90 3.15
CA GLY A 101 9.15 20.28 3.46
C GLY A 101 9.63 19.78 4.83
N ARG A 102 10.94 19.63 4.94
CA ARG A 102 11.62 19.16 6.16
C ARG A 102 11.61 20.24 7.27
N GLU A 103 11.45 21.50 6.90
CA GLU A 103 11.51 22.64 7.82
C GLU A 103 10.41 22.57 8.88
N VAL A 104 9.28 21.93 8.59
CA VAL A 104 8.18 21.76 9.55
C VAL A 104 8.53 20.74 10.65
N PRO A 105 8.87 19.47 10.34
CA PRO A 105 9.26 18.52 11.38
C PRO A 105 10.53 18.92 12.14
N ASP A 106 11.50 19.59 11.50
CA ASP A 106 12.76 20.02 12.15
C ASP A 106 12.56 21.01 13.32
N GLN A 107 11.37 21.63 13.44
CA GLN A 107 11.03 22.53 14.54
C GLN A 107 10.66 21.81 15.85
N TYR A 108 10.54 20.48 15.84
CA TYR A 108 10.03 19.70 16.97
C TYR A 108 11.02 18.63 17.44
N ASP A 109 11.12 18.44 18.75
CA ASP A 109 11.89 17.36 19.35
C ASP A 109 11.13 16.02 19.23
N MET A 110 11.63 15.17 18.33
CA MET A 110 11.17 13.80 18.12
C MET A 110 12.16 12.75 18.70
N GLY A 111 13.02 13.17 19.63
CA GLY A 111 14.04 12.33 20.25
C GLY A 111 13.50 11.07 20.95
N SER A 112 12.26 11.13 21.43
CA SER A 112 11.56 10.02 22.10
C SER A 112 11.21 8.86 21.17
N LEU A 113 11.11 9.09 19.85
CA LEU A 113 10.78 8.04 18.90
C LEU A 113 11.87 6.96 18.87
N ARG A 114 11.39 5.72 18.91
CA ARG A 114 12.15 4.47 18.85
C ARG A 114 11.79 3.67 17.61
N ILE A 115 10.49 3.60 17.25
CA ILE A 115 10.00 2.85 16.09
C ILE A 115 9.08 3.71 15.24
N LEU A 116 9.26 3.61 13.94
CA LEU A 116 8.33 4.12 12.94
C LEU A 116 7.60 2.93 12.30
N GLY A 117 6.33 3.09 12.01
CA GLY A 117 5.57 2.10 11.24
C GLY A 117 4.86 2.74 10.05
N THR A 118 4.64 1.94 9.02
CA THR A 118 3.84 2.28 7.84
C THR A 118 2.85 1.18 7.49
N VAL A 119 1.64 1.56 7.04
CA VAL A 119 0.53 0.65 6.80
C VAL A 119 -0.43 1.08 5.70
N GLY A 120 -1.06 0.09 5.08
CA GLY A 120 -2.29 0.24 4.30
C GLY A 120 -2.06 0.44 2.81
N GLU A 121 -0.88 0.90 2.43
CA GLU A 121 -0.45 1.06 1.04
C GLU A 121 1.04 0.70 0.94
N PRO A 122 1.52 0.25 -0.23
CA PRO A 122 2.95 0.23 -0.54
C PRO A 122 3.59 1.61 -0.35
N ILE A 123 4.75 1.62 0.28
CA ILE A 123 5.61 2.80 0.45
C ILE A 123 6.73 2.74 -0.58
N ASN A 124 6.94 3.82 -1.34
CA ASN A 124 8.05 3.87 -2.29
C ASN A 124 9.38 4.12 -1.55
N PRO A 125 10.52 3.68 -2.11
CA PRO A 125 11.84 3.84 -1.48
C PRO A 125 12.19 5.27 -1.07
N GLU A 126 11.82 6.27 -1.88
CA GLU A 126 12.09 7.68 -1.58
C GLU A 126 11.35 8.15 -0.31
N ALA A 127 10.03 7.92 -0.22
CA ALA A 127 9.27 8.27 0.97
C ALA A 127 9.74 7.48 2.20
N TRP A 128 10.15 6.23 2.02
CA TRP A 128 10.72 5.42 3.09
C TRP A 128 12.02 6.01 3.64
N MET A 129 12.93 6.40 2.75
CA MET A 129 14.20 7.02 3.13
C MET A 129 13.99 8.39 3.79
N TRP A 130 13.09 9.22 3.25
CA TRP A 130 12.72 10.49 3.87
C TRP A 130 12.14 10.28 5.27
N TYR A 131 11.24 9.31 5.44
CA TYR A 131 10.63 9.02 6.74
C TYR A 131 11.66 8.56 7.78
N ARG A 132 12.61 7.72 7.36
CA ARG A 132 13.72 7.25 8.21
C ARG A 132 14.64 8.38 8.64
N ASP A 133 14.99 9.25 7.71
CA ASP A 133 15.93 10.35 7.93
C ASP A 133 15.28 11.47 8.74
N VAL A 134 14.22 12.07 8.19
CA VAL A 134 13.62 13.31 8.70
C VAL A 134 12.83 13.08 9.98
N ILE A 135 12.03 12.01 10.04
CA ILE A 135 11.20 11.73 11.23
C ILE A 135 11.96 10.84 12.22
N GLY A 136 12.64 9.80 11.71
CA GLY A 136 13.36 8.84 12.55
C GLY A 136 14.74 9.28 13.01
N GLY A 137 15.32 10.34 12.42
CA GLY A 137 16.70 10.78 12.68
C GLY A 137 17.74 9.71 12.36
N ASN A 138 17.44 8.78 11.44
CA ASN A 138 18.20 7.56 11.16
C ASN A 138 18.40 6.60 12.36
N ARG A 139 17.72 6.83 13.49
CA ARG A 139 17.78 5.99 14.70
C ARG A 139 16.65 4.96 14.76
N CYS A 140 15.50 5.29 14.17
CA CYS A 140 14.31 4.45 14.26
C CYS A 140 14.26 3.44 13.11
N PRO A 141 14.14 2.12 13.35
CA PRO A 141 13.71 1.19 12.33
C PRO A 141 12.30 1.52 11.86
N ILE A 142 12.01 1.23 10.59
CA ILE A 142 10.68 1.32 10.02
C ILE A 142 10.10 -0.08 9.88
N VAL A 143 8.90 -0.30 10.42
CA VAL A 143 8.11 -1.50 10.18
C VAL A 143 7.07 -1.26 9.09
N ASP A 144 7.33 -1.80 7.91
CA ASP A 144 6.36 -1.83 6.81
C ASP A 144 5.46 -3.06 6.95
N THR A 145 4.18 -2.81 7.19
CA THR A 145 3.23 -3.84 7.61
C THR A 145 2.22 -4.13 6.52
N TRP A 146 2.32 -5.31 5.90
CA TRP A 146 1.31 -5.80 4.98
C TRP A 146 0.30 -6.70 5.69
N TRP A 147 -0.99 -6.37 5.48
CA TRP A 147 -2.17 -7.08 5.97
C TRP A 147 -3.46 -6.44 5.45
N GLN A 148 -4.62 -7.00 5.82
CA GLN A 148 -5.93 -6.59 5.29
C GLN A 148 -7.00 -6.63 6.39
N THR A 149 -8.17 -6.05 6.10
CA THR A 149 -9.36 -6.17 6.96
C THR A 149 -9.67 -7.64 7.27
N GLU A 150 -9.57 -8.49 6.26
CA GLU A 150 -9.84 -9.93 6.31
C GLU A 150 -8.81 -10.73 7.13
N THR A 151 -7.60 -10.19 7.34
CA THR A 151 -6.55 -10.88 8.10
C THR A 151 -6.58 -10.57 9.59
N GLY A 152 -7.30 -9.52 9.99
CA GLY A 152 -7.50 -9.11 11.38
C GLY A 152 -6.28 -8.44 12.02
N GLY A 153 -5.06 -8.77 11.60
CA GLY A 153 -3.82 -8.13 12.02
C GLY A 153 -2.70 -8.36 11.00
N VAL A 154 -1.52 -7.79 11.29
CA VAL A 154 -0.31 -7.83 10.48
C VAL A 154 0.07 -9.27 10.12
N MET A 155 0.47 -9.48 8.86
CA MET A 155 0.80 -10.80 8.33
C MET A 155 2.26 -10.91 7.92
N ILE A 156 2.78 -9.86 7.26
CA ILE A 156 4.15 -9.77 6.77
C ILE A 156 4.69 -8.41 7.24
N SER A 157 5.79 -8.43 7.97
CA SER A 157 6.41 -7.23 8.54
C SER A 157 7.81 -7.56 9.03
N PRO A 158 8.76 -6.61 9.01
CA PRO A 158 9.99 -6.78 9.76
C PRO A 158 9.69 -6.78 11.25
N LEU A 159 10.52 -7.51 12.00
CA LEU A 159 10.57 -7.43 13.46
C LEU A 159 11.75 -6.54 13.85
N PRO A 160 11.53 -5.42 14.57
CA PRO A 160 12.62 -4.56 15.03
C PRO A 160 13.68 -5.36 15.78
N GLY A 161 14.95 -5.19 15.39
CA GLY A 161 16.07 -5.91 16.02
C GLY A 161 16.33 -7.33 15.49
N ALA A 162 15.46 -7.89 14.63
CA ALA A 162 15.65 -9.23 14.05
C ALA A 162 15.68 -9.25 12.52
N THR A 163 14.90 -8.38 11.86
CA THR A 163 14.77 -8.38 10.40
C THR A 163 15.42 -7.12 9.80
N PRO A 164 16.55 -7.24 9.07
CA PRO A 164 17.05 -6.14 8.24
C PRO A 164 15.97 -5.69 7.25
N THR A 165 15.87 -4.39 6.97
CA THR A 165 14.82 -3.87 6.10
C THR A 165 15.36 -3.47 4.73
N LYS A 166 14.51 -3.63 3.70
CA LYS A 166 14.76 -3.13 2.35
C LYS A 166 13.68 -2.08 2.02
N PRO A 167 14.02 -0.91 1.44
CA PRO A 167 13.05 0.11 1.11
C PRO A 167 11.88 -0.42 0.28
N GLY A 168 10.65 -0.31 0.80
CA GLY A 168 9.43 -0.73 0.09
C GLY A 168 9.13 -2.23 0.13
N SER A 169 9.87 -3.01 0.92
CA SER A 169 9.53 -4.42 1.19
C SER A 169 8.90 -4.58 2.58
N ALA A 170 7.82 -5.36 2.65
CA ALA A 170 7.23 -5.83 3.90
C ALA A 170 8.10 -6.90 4.60
N THR A 171 9.17 -7.37 3.95
CA THR A 171 10.14 -8.35 4.43
C THR A 171 9.58 -9.77 4.57
N LEU A 172 9.52 -10.34 5.78
CA LEU A 172 9.22 -11.74 6.02
C LEU A 172 7.84 -11.93 6.66
N PRO A 173 7.19 -13.10 6.46
CA PRO A 173 5.96 -13.44 7.16
C PRO A 173 6.19 -13.52 8.68
N LEU A 174 5.21 -13.06 9.46
CA LEU A 174 5.24 -13.16 10.92
C LEU A 174 5.13 -14.63 11.38
N PRO A 175 5.58 -14.96 12.61
CA PRO A 175 5.51 -16.33 13.14
C PRO A 175 4.11 -16.94 13.00
N GLY A 176 4.03 -18.12 12.39
CA GLY A 176 2.77 -18.83 12.14
C GLY A 176 2.11 -18.51 10.79
N ILE A 177 2.58 -17.50 10.06
CA ILE A 177 2.07 -17.17 8.72
C ILE A 177 2.84 -17.94 7.65
N GLN A 178 2.13 -18.74 6.86
CA GLN A 178 2.67 -19.46 5.71
C GLN A 178 2.29 -18.74 4.41
N ALA A 179 2.89 -17.57 4.20
CA ALA A 179 2.71 -16.80 2.97
C ALA A 179 3.48 -17.43 1.81
N ASP A 180 2.90 -17.36 0.62
CA ASP A 180 3.52 -17.83 -0.62
C ASP A 180 3.11 -16.94 -1.79
N ILE A 181 3.90 -16.99 -2.86
CA ILE A 181 3.58 -16.35 -4.14
C ILE A 181 3.23 -17.48 -5.11
N VAL A 182 2.01 -17.48 -5.64
CA VAL A 182 1.53 -18.56 -6.51
C VAL A 182 1.06 -18.06 -7.88
N ASP A 183 1.01 -18.93 -8.88
CA ASP A 183 0.28 -18.66 -10.13
C ASP A 183 -1.23 -18.92 -9.96
N HIS A 184 -1.98 -18.85 -11.07
CA HIS A 184 -3.42 -19.14 -11.07
C HIS A 184 -3.76 -20.59 -10.75
N ASP A 185 -2.82 -21.51 -10.95
CA ASP A 185 -2.98 -22.94 -10.69
C ASP A 185 -2.52 -23.32 -9.27
N GLY A 186 -2.06 -22.34 -8.47
CA GLY A 186 -1.63 -22.53 -7.09
C GLY A 186 -0.17 -22.98 -6.93
N HIS A 187 0.62 -23.01 -8.01
CA HIS A 187 2.03 -23.39 -7.94
C HIS A 187 2.90 -22.24 -7.45
N SER A 188 3.79 -22.54 -6.49
CA SER A 188 4.74 -21.56 -5.95
C SER A 188 5.63 -21.00 -7.06
N GLN A 189 5.80 -19.69 -7.05
CA GLN A 189 6.68 -18.98 -7.97
C GLN A 189 8.12 -18.96 -7.42
N PRO A 190 9.13 -19.07 -8.30
CA PRO A 190 10.53 -18.91 -7.93
C PRO A 190 10.84 -17.46 -7.50
N ALA A 191 12.06 -17.25 -7.00
CA ALA A 191 12.53 -15.93 -6.63
C ALA A 191 12.43 -14.94 -7.79
N ASP A 192 12.06 -13.70 -7.46
CA ASP A 192 11.88 -12.55 -8.35
C ASP A 192 10.80 -12.72 -9.44
N GLN A 193 10.10 -13.84 -9.46
CA GLN A 193 8.91 -14.01 -10.30
C GLN A 193 7.66 -13.52 -9.55
N GLY A 194 6.90 -12.64 -10.21
CA GLY A 194 5.65 -12.12 -9.68
C GLY A 194 4.52 -13.14 -9.75
N GLY A 195 3.62 -13.08 -8.77
CA GLY A 195 2.44 -13.92 -8.70
C GLY A 195 1.38 -13.35 -7.76
N TYR A 196 0.53 -14.24 -7.29
CA TYR A 196 -0.55 -13.98 -6.36
C TYR A 196 -0.11 -14.24 -4.93
N LEU A 197 -0.32 -13.26 -4.05
CA LEU A 197 -0.07 -13.44 -2.63
C LEU A 197 -1.15 -14.33 -2.04
N ALA A 198 -0.72 -15.46 -1.51
CA ALA A 198 -1.58 -16.48 -0.91
C ALA A 198 -1.07 -16.88 0.48
N ILE A 199 -1.99 -17.32 1.35
CA ILE A 199 -1.65 -17.89 2.65
C ILE A 199 -2.09 -19.37 2.67
N ARG A 200 -1.14 -20.28 2.88
CA ARG A 200 -1.37 -21.73 2.76
C ARG A 200 -2.10 -22.36 3.95
N ARG A 201 -2.14 -21.69 5.10
CA ARG A 201 -2.80 -22.20 6.31
C ARG A 201 -3.57 -21.10 7.04
N PRO A 202 -4.71 -21.43 7.66
CA PRO A 202 -5.42 -20.50 8.53
C PRO A 202 -4.53 -19.98 9.68
N TRP A 203 -4.79 -18.74 10.09
CA TRP A 203 -4.15 -18.09 11.23
C TRP A 203 -5.22 -17.60 12.23
N PRO A 204 -4.84 -17.26 13.48
CA PRO A 204 -5.80 -16.95 14.53
C PRO A 204 -6.75 -15.79 14.18
N GLY A 205 -6.22 -14.70 13.63
CA GLY A 205 -6.95 -13.46 13.33
C GLY A 205 -7.75 -13.44 12.04
N MET A 206 -7.78 -14.53 11.28
CA MET A 206 -8.48 -14.61 10.00
C MET A 206 -9.98 -14.32 10.15
N MET A 207 -10.58 -13.62 9.20
CA MET A 207 -12.03 -13.48 9.11
C MET A 207 -12.72 -14.85 9.11
N ARG A 208 -13.97 -14.90 9.56
CA ARG A 208 -14.75 -16.16 9.60
C ARG A 208 -15.81 -16.24 8.51
N THR A 209 -16.32 -15.10 8.05
CA THR A 209 -17.33 -15.04 6.99
C THR A 209 -17.54 -13.59 6.53
N VAL A 210 -18.35 -13.41 5.48
CA VAL A 210 -18.99 -12.13 5.17
C VAL A 210 -20.42 -12.17 5.70
N HIS A 211 -20.78 -11.18 6.53
CA HIS A 211 -22.08 -11.08 7.17
C HIS A 211 -23.22 -11.09 6.15
N GLY A 212 -24.14 -12.05 6.30
CA GLY A 212 -25.26 -12.25 5.37
C GLY A 212 -24.88 -12.82 4.01
N ASP A 213 -23.61 -13.18 3.75
CA ASP A 213 -23.12 -13.66 2.45
C ASP A 213 -21.94 -14.65 2.57
N PRO A 214 -22.14 -15.84 3.17
CA PRO A 214 -21.08 -16.84 3.35
C PRO A 214 -20.54 -17.39 2.02
N GLU A 215 -21.34 -17.38 0.95
CA GLU A 215 -20.89 -17.81 -0.37
C GLU A 215 -19.83 -16.87 -0.93
N ARG A 216 -19.97 -15.55 -0.73
CA ARG A 216 -18.94 -14.60 -1.13
C ARG A 216 -17.62 -14.79 -0.41
N PHE A 217 -17.65 -15.23 0.86
CA PHE A 217 -16.44 -15.60 1.59
C PHE A 217 -15.74 -16.80 0.94
N ARG A 218 -16.48 -17.88 0.66
CA ARG A 218 -15.93 -19.08 0.00
C ARG A 218 -15.33 -18.72 -1.37
N LYS A 219 -16.12 -18.06 -2.22
CA LYS A 219 -15.75 -17.73 -3.60
C LYS A 219 -14.54 -16.81 -3.69
N SER A 220 -14.58 -15.69 -2.97
CA SER A 220 -13.58 -14.62 -3.14
C SER A 220 -12.21 -14.98 -2.54
N TYR A 221 -12.16 -15.82 -1.52
CA TYR A 221 -10.94 -16.04 -0.73
C TYR A 221 -10.42 -17.48 -0.81
N TRP A 222 -11.24 -18.47 -1.15
CA TRP A 222 -10.84 -19.89 -1.11
C TRP A 222 -11.04 -20.65 -2.43
N GLU A 223 -11.76 -20.07 -3.39
CA GLU A 223 -12.06 -20.72 -4.68
C GLU A 223 -11.53 -19.94 -5.89
N GLU A 224 -11.03 -18.73 -5.70
CA GLU A 224 -10.47 -17.93 -6.77
C GLU A 224 -9.22 -18.59 -7.37
N ILE A 225 -8.38 -19.15 -6.49
CA ILE A 225 -7.24 -19.99 -6.87
C ILE A 225 -7.53 -21.39 -6.33
N ARG A 226 -7.62 -22.36 -7.24
CA ARG A 226 -7.88 -23.76 -6.91
C ARG A 226 -6.66 -24.60 -7.29
N PRO A 227 -5.76 -24.86 -6.33
CA PRO A 227 -4.63 -25.73 -6.53
C PRO A 227 -5.01 -27.05 -7.21
N ALA A 228 -4.23 -27.46 -8.22
CA ALA A 228 -4.48 -28.68 -8.98
C ALA A 228 -4.38 -29.97 -8.12
N ASP A 229 -3.67 -29.91 -7.00
CA ASP A 229 -3.53 -30.98 -6.02
C ASP A 229 -4.76 -31.14 -5.10
N GLY A 230 -5.78 -30.30 -5.26
CA GLY A 230 -6.99 -30.31 -4.45
C GLY A 230 -6.85 -29.65 -3.08
N SER A 231 -5.69 -29.03 -2.78
CA SER A 231 -5.49 -28.25 -1.56
C SER A 231 -6.25 -26.91 -1.62
N HIS A 232 -6.35 -26.24 -0.47
CA HIS A 232 -6.93 -24.91 -0.36
C HIS A 232 -5.87 -23.91 0.11
N LEU A 233 -5.93 -22.70 -0.43
CA LEU A 233 -5.17 -21.57 0.05
C LEU A 233 -6.09 -20.35 0.17
N TYR A 234 -5.74 -19.43 1.06
CA TYR A 234 -6.40 -18.14 1.14
C TYR A 234 -5.78 -17.21 0.09
N PHE A 235 -6.60 -16.70 -0.83
CA PHE A 235 -6.20 -15.70 -1.80
C PHE A 235 -6.36 -14.29 -1.23
N ALA A 236 -5.26 -13.53 -1.13
CA ALA A 236 -5.30 -12.17 -0.60
C ALA A 236 -5.82 -11.14 -1.62
N GLY A 237 -5.80 -11.46 -2.91
CA GLY A 237 -6.14 -10.48 -3.96
C GLY A 237 -5.07 -9.41 -4.18
N ASP A 238 -3.85 -9.64 -3.69
CA ASP A 238 -2.69 -8.78 -3.92
C ASP A 238 -1.67 -9.50 -4.82
N GLY A 239 -1.06 -8.74 -5.74
CA GLY A 239 0.09 -9.20 -6.48
C GLY A 239 1.36 -8.93 -5.70
N ALA A 240 2.25 -9.90 -5.65
CA ALA A 240 3.52 -9.78 -4.95
C ALA A 240 4.59 -10.63 -5.62
N ARG A 241 5.85 -10.35 -5.28
CA ARG A 241 7.00 -11.20 -5.60
C ARG A 241 7.80 -11.46 -4.33
N ARG A 242 8.54 -12.56 -4.33
CA ARG A 242 9.50 -12.90 -3.28
C ARG A 242 10.90 -12.83 -3.87
N ASP A 243 11.80 -12.04 -3.31
CA ASP A 243 13.18 -11.95 -3.82
C ASP A 243 14.05 -13.13 -3.37
N ALA A 244 15.31 -13.15 -3.81
CA ALA A 244 16.27 -14.20 -3.48
C ALA A 244 16.56 -14.35 -1.97
N ASP A 245 16.36 -13.29 -1.17
CA ASP A 245 16.50 -13.34 0.30
C ASP A 245 15.21 -13.75 1.00
N GLY A 246 14.15 -14.06 0.24
CA GLY A 246 12.84 -14.43 0.73
C GLY A 246 11.94 -13.25 1.08
N TYR A 247 12.33 -12.02 0.77
CA TYR A 247 11.59 -10.82 1.14
C TYR A 247 10.40 -10.61 0.21
N PHE A 248 9.25 -10.29 0.78
CA PHE A 248 8.00 -10.06 0.07
C PHE A 248 7.90 -8.59 -0.34
N TRP A 249 7.59 -8.40 -1.62
CA TRP A 249 7.37 -7.10 -2.24
C TRP A 249 5.93 -7.07 -2.74
N VAL A 250 5.07 -6.32 -2.07
CA VAL A 250 3.65 -6.25 -2.41
C VAL A 250 3.43 -5.11 -3.38
N MET A 251 3.01 -5.46 -4.59
CA MET A 251 2.88 -4.52 -5.72
C MET A 251 1.53 -3.80 -5.75
N GLY A 252 0.54 -4.29 -4.99
CA GLY A 252 -0.81 -3.75 -4.91
C GLY A 252 -1.88 -4.81 -5.19
N ARG A 253 -3.13 -4.36 -5.35
CA ARG A 253 -4.24 -5.26 -5.71
C ARG A 253 -3.93 -5.93 -7.04
N VAL A 254 -4.31 -7.19 -7.21
CA VAL A 254 -4.19 -7.89 -8.52
C VAL A 254 -4.96 -7.17 -9.61
N ASP A 255 -6.08 -6.56 -9.24
CA ASP A 255 -6.86 -5.73 -10.15
C ASP A 255 -6.06 -4.52 -10.61
N ASP A 256 -5.01 -4.09 -9.89
CA ASP A 256 -4.12 -2.96 -10.18
C ASP A 256 -2.69 -3.41 -10.59
N VAL A 257 -2.49 -4.69 -10.94
CA VAL A 257 -1.22 -5.23 -11.50
C VAL A 257 -1.38 -5.44 -13.00
N ILE A 258 -0.33 -5.15 -13.77
CA ILE A 258 -0.31 -5.29 -15.23
C ILE A 258 0.52 -6.51 -15.60
N ASN A 259 0.00 -7.38 -16.47
CA ASN A 259 0.73 -8.53 -17.00
C ASN A 259 1.27 -8.23 -18.42
N VAL A 260 2.55 -7.90 -18.50
CA VAL A 260 3.24 -7.60 -19.76
C VAL A 260 4.15 -8.76 -20.15
N SER A 261 3.78 -9.49 -21.19
CA SER A 261 4.52 -10.64 -21.70
C SER A 261 4.85 -11.67 -20.60
N GLY A 262 3.88 -11.97 -19.75
CA GLY A 262 4.02 -12.92 -18.63
C GLY A 262 4.66 -12.33 -17.37
N HIS A 263 5.14 -11.09 -17.40
CA HIS A 263 5.73 -10.41 -16.25
C HIS A 263 4.66 -9.57 -15.54
N ARG A 264 4.49 -9.80 -14.25
CA ARG A 264 3.59 -9.02 -13.41
C ARG A 264 4.30 -7.79 -12.88
N LEU A 265 3.80 -6.64 -13.30
CA LEU A 265 4.31 -5.34 -12.92
C LEU A 265 3.29 -4.63 -12.05
N GLY A 266 3.75 -4.13 -10.90
CA GLY A 266 2.95 -3.24 -10.08
C GLY A 266 2.72 -1.92 -10.82
N THR A 267 1.51 -1.40 -10.79
CA THR A 267 1.29 -0.04 -11.28
C THR A 267 2.10 0.97 -10.48
N MET A 268 2.25 0.77 -9.16
CA MET A 268 2.97 1.69 -8.29
C MET A 268 4.49 1.74 -8.48
N GLU A 269 5.15 0.66 -8.90
CA GLU A 269 6.59 0.73 -9.21
C GLU A 269 6.82 1.63 -10.44
N ILE A 270 5.99 1.48 -11.48
CA ILE A 270 6.05 2.31 -12.69
C ILE A 270 5.66 3.76 -12.36
N GLU A 271 4.61 3.98 -11.58
CA GLU A 271 4.22 5.31 -11.10
C GLU A 271 5.36 5.96 -10.30
N SER A 272 6.03 5.21 -9.42
CA SER A 272 7.16 5.72 -8.62
C SER A 272 8.37 6.08 -9.50
N ALA A 273 8.68 5.26 -10.51
CA ALA A 273 9.74 5.57 -11.46
C ALA A 273 9.39 6.83 -12.29
N LEU A 274 8.13 7.02 -12.66
CA LEU A 274 7.71 8.24 -13.35
C LEU A 274 7.82 9.47 -12.45
N VAL A 275 7.34 9.38 -11.20
CA VAL A 275 7.36 10.49 -10.23
C VAL A 275 8.78 10.86 -9.79
N SER A 276 9.74 9.94 -9.85
CA SER A 276 11.15 10.29 -9.58
C SER A 276 11.79 11.15 -10.67
N HIS A 277 11.11 11.34 -11.81
CA HIS A 277 11.56 12.24 -12.85
C HIS A 277 11.21 13.71 -12.51
N PRO A 278 12.15 14.67 -12.57
CA PRO A 278 11.93 16.08 -12.16
C PRO A 278 10.86 16.86 -12.94
N ALA A 279 10.27 16.23 -13.97
CA ALA A 279 9.19 16.81 -14.75
C ALA A 279 7.80 16.37 -14.31
N VAL A 280 7.69 15.32 -13.49
CA VAL A 280 6.43 14.66 -13.17
C VAL A 280 6.01 15.05 -11.76
N ALA A 281 4.81 15.62 -11.63
CA ALA A 281 4.20 15.92 -10.33
C ALA A 281 3.42 14.72 -9.80
N GLU A 282 2.64 14.06 -10.66
CA GLU A 282 1.86 12.86 -10.32
C GLU A 282 1.77 11.92 -11.54
N ALA A 283 1.68 10.62 -11.27
CA ALA A 283 1.45 9.61 -12.30
C ALA A 283 0.43 8.58 -11.84
N ALA A 284 -0.36 8.06 -12.78
CA ALA A 284 -1.20 6.89 -12.60
C ALA A 284 -1.01 5.94 -13.78
N VAL A 285 -0.80 4.66 -13.50
CA VAL A 285 -0.51 3.65 -14.51
C VAL A 285 -1.62 2.61 -14.53
N VAL A 286 -2.02 2.18 -15.72
CA VAL A 286 -3.02 1.12 -15.93
C VAL A 286 -2.62 0.22 -17.10
N GLY A 287 -3.06 -1.04 -17.05
CA GLY A 287 -2.99 -1.95 -18.17
C GLY A 287 -4.07 -1.64 -19.20
N ARG A 288 -3.75 -1.80 -20.49
CA ARG A 288 -4.72 -1.92 -21.58
C ARG A 288 -4.50 -3.27 -22.28
N PRO A 289 -5.54 -3.91 -22.83
CA PRO A 289 -5.35 -5.11 -23.66
C PRO A 289 -4.38 -4.85 -24.82
N ASP A 290 -3.48 -5.80 -25.07
CA ASP A 290 -2.52 -5.78 -26.16
C ASP A 290 -2.36 -7.20 -26.75
N ASP A 291 -2.57 -7.35 -28.05
CA ASP A 291 -2.62 -8.65 -28.71
C ASP A 291 -1.27 -9.42 -28.67
N LEU A 292 -0.15 -8.71 -28.50
CA LEU A 292 1.18 -9.31 -28.47
C LEU A 292 1.70 -9.51 -27.06
N LYS A 293 1.42 -8.57 -26.16
CA LYS A 293 1.95 -8.56 -24.79
C LYS A 293 0.97 -9.13 -23.76
N GLY A 294 -0.28 -9.36 -24.12
CA GLY A 294 -1.38 -9.58 -23.18
C GLY A 294 -1.91 -8.24 -22.68
N GLU A 295 -1.07 -7.48 -21.96
CA GLU A 295 -1.35 -6.09 -21.62
C GLU A 295 -0.20 -5.15 -22.01
N GLY A 296 -0.57 -3.95 -22.46
CA GLY A 296 0.31 -2.81 -22.64
C GLY A 296 0.17 -1.80 -21.50
N ILE A 297 1.25 -1.09 -21.20
CA ILE A 297 1.32 -0.13 -20.08
C ILE A 297 0.90 1.25 -20.58
N VAL A 298 -0.11 1.84 -19.95
CA VAL A 298 -0.52 3.23 -20.21
C VAL A 298 -0.30 4.06 -18.95
N ALA A 299 0.47 5.13 -19.07
CA ALA A 299 0.72 6.08 -18.00
C ALA A 299 -0.03 7.39 -18.25
N PHE A 300 -0.79 7.85 -17.26
CA PHE A 300 -1.36 9.18 -17.21
C PHE A 300 -0.48 10.04 -16.31
N VAL A 301 0.06 11.13 -16.85
CA VAL A 301 1.12 11.92 -16.20
C VAL A 301 0.67 13.36 -16.08
N THR A 302 0.71 13.88 -14.85
CA THR A 302 0.58 15.30 -14.57
C THR A 302 1.97 15.88 -14.36
N LEU A 303 2.30 16.91 -15.12
CA LEU A 303 3.62 17.53 -15.10
C LEU A 303 3.72 18.60 -14.01
N GLU A 304 4.96 18.89 -13.60
CA GLU A 304 5.26 20.04 -12.76
C GLU A 304 4.88 21.36 -13.46
N ALA A 305 4.47 22.35 -12.66
CA ALA A 305 3.96 23.62 -13.18
C ALA A 305 4.97 24.31 -14.13
N GLY A 306 4.47 24.78 -15.28
CA GLY A 306 5.29 25.44 -16.29
C GLY A 306 6.02 24.50 -17.26
N ARG A 307 5.86 23.19 -17.14
CA ARG A 307 6.33 22.22 -18.14
C ARG A 307 5.24 21.90 -19.16
N LEU A 308 5.65 21.71 -20.40
CA LEU A 308 4.77 21.28 -21.50
C LEU A 308 5.15 19.85 -21.89
N GLY A 309 4.11 19.05 -22.15
CA GLY A 309 4.28 17.71 -22.66
C GLY A 309 4.51 17.73 -24.17
N ASP A 310 5.66 17.20 -24.61
CA ASP A 310 5.98 16.99 -26.02
C ASP A 310 6.53 15.57 -26.25
N ASP A 311 6.71 15.20 -27.53
CA ASP A 311 7.21 13.86 -27.90
C ASP A 311 8.62 13.58 -27.35
N ALA A 312 9.43 14.62 -27.17
CA ALA A 312 10.76 14.51 -26.59
C ALA A 312 10.66 14.09 -25.10
N LEU A 313 9.78 14.75 -24.34
CA LEU A 313 9.53 14.40 -22.94
C LEU A 313 8.88 13.01 -22.81
N VAL A 314 8.01 12.61 -23.73
CA VAL A 314 7.48 11.23 -23.75
C VAL A 314 8.61 10.22 -23.92
N ALA A 315 9.52 10.44 -24.86
CA ALA A 315 10.66 9.56 -25.08
C ALA A 315 11.59 9.51 -23.85
N ASP A 316 11.84 10.65 -23.22
CA ASP A 316 12.65 10.79 -22.01
C ASP A 316 12.03 10.01 -20.84
N LEU A 317 10.74 10.24 -20.53
CA LEU A 317 10.03 9.53 -19.47
C LEU A 317 10.00 8.00 -19.68
N ARG A 318 9.82 7.55 -20.93
CA ARG A 318 9.89 6.11 -21.26
C ARG A 318 11.29 5.56 -21.03
N GLY A 319 12.32 6.30 -21.41
CA GLY A 319 13.72 5.95 -21.17
C GLY A 319 14.05 5.89 -19.68
N HIS A 320 13.56 6.86 -18.91
CA HIS A 320 13.72 6.93 -17.46
C HIS A 320 13.11 5.70 -16.75
N VAL A 321 11.85 5.34 -17.04
CA VAL A 321 11.25 4.13 -16.46
C VAL A 321 12.02 2.86 -16.85
N ALA A 322 12.46 2.77 -18.12
CA ALA A 322 13.23 1.63 -18.58
C ALA A 322 14.60 1.51 -17.89
N LYS A 323 15.18 2.64 -17.44
CA LYS A 323 16.43 2.68 -16.68
C LYS A 323 16.21 2.30 -15.21
N GLU A 324 15.14 2.78 -14.59
CA GLU A 324 14.86 2.56 -13.17
C GLU A 324 14.39 1.14 -12.86
N ILE A 325 13.55 0.55 -13.73
CA ILE A 325 12.93 -0.77 -13.48
C ILE A 325 13.44 -1.81 -14.49
N GLY A 326 13.55 -1.41 -15.76
CA GLY A 326 13.99 -2.27 -16.85
C GLY A 326 13.15 -2.10 -18.11
N PRO A 327 13.63 -2.58 -19.27
CA PRO A 327 12.95 -2.39 -20.56
C PRO A 327 11.51 -2.93 -20.60
N ILE A 328 11.19 -3.95 -19.79
CA ILE A 328 9.87 -4.58 -19.73
C ILE A 328 8.81 -3.66 -19.13
N ALA A 329 9.20 -2.74 -18.23
CA ALA A 329 8.28 -1.81 -17.56
C ALA A 329 8.08 -0.50 -18.34
N ARG A 330 8.71 -0.36 -19.50
CA ARG A 330 8.62 0.84 -20.34
C ARG A 330 7.16 1.09 -20.75
N PRO A 331 6.55 2.25 -20.40
CA PRO A 331 5.20 2.57 -20.82
C PRO A 331 5.05 2.47 -22.33
N ASP A 332 3.96 1.89 -22.82
CA ASP A 332 3.61 1.82 -24.23
C ASP A 332 3.03 3.15 -24.71
N LEU A 333 2.28 3.82 -23.84
CA LEU A 333 1.68 5.12 -24.07
C LEU A 333 1.82 5.99 -22.83
N ILE A 334 2.16 7.26 -23.03
CA ILE A 334 2.11 8.30 -21.99
C ILE A 334 1.09 9.34 -22.45
N LYS A 335 0.09 9.60 -21.62
CA LYS A 335 -0.90 10.66 -21.81
C LYS A 335 -0.67 11.74 -20.77
N PHE A 336 -0.40 12.96 -21.21
CA PHE A 336 -0.32 14.10 -20.30
C PHE A 336 -1.72 14.58 -19.92
N THR A 337 -1.92 14.90 -18.65
CA THR A 337 -3.19 15.39 -18.11
C THR A 337 -2.95 16.42 -17.02
N ASP A 338 -3.79 17.46 -16.99
CA ASP A 338 -3.71 18.50 -15.97
C ASP A 338 -4.05 17.98 -14.58
N ALA A 339 -4.89 16.94 -14.50
CA ALA A 339 -5.27 16.30 -13.25
C ALA A 339 -5.63 14.81 -13.43
N LEU A 340 -5.46 14.05 -12.36
CA LEU A 340 -5.90 12.65 -12.28
C LEU A 340 -7.28 12.56 -11.62
N PRO A 341 -8.16 11.63 -12.06
CA PRO A 341 -9.49 11.49 -11.48
C PRO A 341 -9.37 10.91 -10.07
N LYS A 342 -9.67 11.72 -9.05
CA LYS A 342 -9.59 11.35 -7.63
C LYS A 342 -10.95 11.38 -6.96
N THR A 343 -11.10 10.55 -5.93
CA THR A 343 -12.19 10.68 -4.95
C THR A 343 -11.97 11.93 -4.10
N ARG A 344 -13.01 12.41 -3.41
CA ARG A 344 -12.87 13.48 -2.39
C ARG A 344 -11.87 13.17 -1.26
N SER A 345 -11.48 11.90 -1.09
CA SER A 345 -10.46 11.46 -0.15
C SER A 345 -9.05 11.39 -0.78
N GLY A 346 -8.87 11.87 -2.01
CA GLY A 346 -7.60 11.89 -2.73
C GLY A 346 -7.20 10.59 -3.43
N LYS A 347 -8.04 9.54 -3.41
CA LYS A 347 -7.71 8.24 -4.01
C LYS A 347 -7.92 8.28 -5.52
N ILE A 348 -6.90 7.92 -6.29
CA ILE A 348 -6.99 7.82 -7.76
C ILE A 348 -7.99 6.73 -8.16
N MET A 349 -8.92 7.06 -9.04
CA MET A 349 -9.95 6.17 -9.56
C MET A 349 -9.44 5.38 -10.79
N ARG A 350 -8.46 4.49 -10.59
CA ARG A 350 -7.79 3.72 -11.67
C ARG A 350 -8.73 2.98 -12.62
N ARG A 351 -9.88 2.52 -12.13
CA ARG A 351 -10.93 1.90 -12.96
C ARG A 351 -11.34 2.77 -14.16
N ILE A 352 -11.43 4.09 -13.96
CA ILE A 352 -11.80 5.05 -15.01
C ILE A 352 -10.67 5.16 -16.02
N LEU A 353 -9.45 5.33 -15.53
CA LEU A 353 -8.25 5.39 -16.36
C LEU A 353 -8.10 4.12 -17.21
N ARG A 354 -8.43 2.94 -16.67
CA ARG A 354 -8.42 1.67 -17.43
C ARG A 354 -9.45 1.65 -18.55
N ALA A 355 -10.68 2.11 -18.27
CA ALA A 355 -11.71 2.19 -19.31
C ALA A 355 -11.26 3.13 -20.45
N LEU A 356 -10.70 4.29 -20.09
CA LEU A 356 -10.17 5.25 -21.05
C LEU A 356 -8.98 4.69 -21.85
N ALA A 357 -8.04 4.01 -21.19
CA ALA A 357 -6.90 3.36 -21.82
C ALA A 357 -7.30 2.23 -22.77
N ALA A 358 -8.42 1.55 -22.49
CA ALA A 358 -9.00 0.51 -23.34
C ALA A 358 -9.96 1.05 -24.42
N GLY A 359 -10.17 2.37 -24.51
CA GLY A 359 -11.12 2.98 -25.44
C GLY A 359 -12.60 2.64 -25.15
N GLN A 360 -12.92 2.27 -23.91
CA GLN A 360 -14.25 1.88 -23.47
C GLN A 360 -15.00 3.05 -22.83
N GLU A 361 -16.33 3.02 -22.88
CA GLU A 361 -17.13 3.96 -22.11
C GLU A 361 -16.93 3.76 -20.60
N VAL A 362 -16.74 4.87 -19.89
CA VAL A 362 -16.63 4.87 -18.43
C VAL A 362 -17.99 4.50 -17.83
N SER A 363 -18.16 3.24 -17.41
CA SER A 363 -19.38 2.73 -16.78
C SER A 363 -19.29 2.75 -15.24
N GLY A 364 -20.41 2.93 -14.53
CA GLY A 364 -20.47 2.87 -13.05
C GLY A 364 -20.47 4.23 -12.32
N ASP A 365 -20.53 4.20 -10.99
CA ASP A 365 -20.73 5.39 -10.16
C ASP A 365 -19.52 6.35 -10.17
N THR A 366 -19.78 7.61 -10.54
CA THR A 366 -18.85 8.75 -10.55
C THR A 366 -19.28 9.85 -9.58
N SER A 367 -20.23 9.58 -8.67
CA SER A 367 -20.75 10.53 -7.67
C SER A 367 -19.68 11.00 -6.67
N THR A 368 -18.63 10.20 -6.46
CA THR A 368 -17.55 10.47 -5.51
C THR A 368 -16.34 11.17 -6.13
N LEU A 369 -16.34 11.43 -7.44
CA LEU A 369 -15.29 12.25 -8.08
C LEU A 369 -15.29 13.65 -7.49
N GLU A 370 -14.09 14.17 -7.25
CA GLU A 370 -13.89 15.55 -6.85
C GLU A 370 -14.26 16.54 -7.97
N ASP A 371 -13.78 16.27 -9.20
CA ASP A 371 -14.03 17.08 -10.37
C ASP A 371 -14.38 16.20 -11.58
N ARG A 372 -15.57 16.39 -12.14
CA ARG A 372 -16.06 15.59 -13.28
C ARG A 372 -15.49 16.05 -14.62
N SER A 373 -15.02 17.29 -14.73
CA SER A 373 -14.46 17.85 -15.96
C SER A 373 -13.17 17.16 -16.39
N VAL A 374 -12.44 16.59 -15.42
CA VAL A 374 -11.26 15.73 -15.64
C VAL A 374 -11.58 14.55 -16.56
N LEU A 375 -12.81 14.01 -16.52
CA LEU A 375 -13.20 12.90 -17.39
C LEU A 375 -13.30 13.30 -18.86
N ASP A 376 -13.78 14.50 -19.14
CA ASP A 376 -13.96 14.99 -20.50
C ASP A 376 -12.60 15.32 -21.14
N ALA A 377 -11.67 15.88 -20.36
CA ALA A 377 -10.31 16.14 -20.80
C ALA A 377 -9.52 14.86 -21.14
N LEU A 378 -9.79 13.75 -20.44
CA LEU A 378 -9.08 12.47 -20.62
C LEU A 378 -9.64 11.56 -21.72
N ARG A 379 -10.81 11.90 -22.29
CA ARG A 379 -11.45 11.14 -23.39
C ARG A 379 -10.83 11.42 -24.76
N VAL A 380 -10.03 12.48 -24.86
CA VAL A 380 -9.24 12.84 -26.05
C VAL A 380 -7.92 12.06 -26.05
#